data_AF-A0A7S3Q6R8-F1
#
_entry.id   AF-A0A7S3Q6R8-F1
#
_cell.length_a   1.000
_cell.length_b   1.000
_cell.length_c   1.000
_cell.angle_alpha   90.00
_cell.angle_beta   90.00
_cell.angle_gamma   90.00
#
_symmetry.space_group_name_H-M   'P 1'
#
loop_
_entity.id
_entity.type
_entity.pdbx_description
1 polymer ?
#
loop_
_entity_poly.entity_id
_entity_poly.type
_entity_poly.pdbx_seq_one_letter_code
_entity_poly.pdbx_strand_id
1 'polypeptide(L)'
;MRFTVIASVLLAAVNVDAFAPSVGGQRAASTSLQSTVESVSATDFNSKLEAQLEKMASKDASSTALSKEDIKVIFEDEHIIVVDKPAGVLCVPNKANNPSLSQAVFDAYGNESNRADKMVVHRLGMDTSGVVVFARTDAALKGMNTAFRNRSVTRSYEALVCGSIEEAEGVINMPLMRDAAYPPYMRVSTDDHQQ
;
A
#
# COMPACT_ATOMS: atom_id res chain seq x y z
N MET A 1 15.57 3.86 0.58
CA MET A 1 14.52 4.37 1.49
C MET A 1 14.38 3.30 2.55
N ARG A 2 14.70 3.55 3.82
CA ARG A 2 14.66 2.50 4.86
C ARG A 2 13.20 2.30 5.26
N PHE A 3 12.65 1.13 4.96
CA PHE A 3 11.39 0.67 5.52
C PHE A 3 11.72 -0.26 6.67
N THR A 4 11.39 0.13 7.89
CA THR A 4 11.36 -0.78 9.03
C THR A 4 9.96 -1.35 9.06
N VAL A 5 9.82 -2.62 8.67
CA VAL A 5 8.55 -3.35 8.80
C VAL A 5 8.59 -4.00 10.18
N ILE A 6 7.79 -3.50 11.12
CA ILE A 6 7.52 -4.24 12.36
C ILE A 6 6.38 -5.18 12.04
N ALA A 7 6.71 -6.41 11.65
CA ALA A 7 5.74 -7.47 11.45
C ALA A 7 5.28 -7.99 12.83
N SER A 8 4.25 -7.37 13.41
CA SER A 8 3.50 -8.03 14.49
C SER A 8 2.70 -9.17 13.88
N VAL A 9 3.24 -10.38 13.98
CA VAL A 9 2.61 -11.63 13.57
C VAL A 9 1.37 -11.86 14.44
N LEU A 10 0.18 -11.55 13.94
CA LEU A 10 -1.05 -12.10 14.50
C LEU A 10 -1.22 -13.50 13.90
N LEU A 11 -0.78 -14.50 14.66
CA LEU A 11 -0.92 -15.92 14.34
C LEU A 11 -2.41 -16.31 14.39
N ALA A 12 -3.15 -16.10 13.30
CA ALA A 12 -4.46 -16.71 13.13
C ALA A 12 -4.26 -18.16 12.66
N ALA A 13 -4.08 -19.05 13.63
CA ALA A 13 -4.16 -20.49 13.40
C ALA A 13 -5.58 -20.84 12.95
N VAL A 14 -5.73 -21.35 11.72
CA VAL A 14 -6.88 -22.19 11.37
C VAL A 14 -6.36 -23.62 11.38
N ASN A 15 -6.51 -24.25 12.54
CA ASN A 15 -6.37 -25.68 12.72
C ASN A 15 -7.68 -26.31 12.23
N VAL A 16 -7.61 -27.23 11.28
CA VAL A 16 -8.73 -28.12 10.96
C VAL A 16 -8.31 -29.50 11.44
N ASP A 17 -9.07 -29.99 12.41
CA ASP A 17 -8.67 -30.98 13.40
C ASP A 17 -8.17 -32.32 12.86
N ALA A 18 -7.21 -32.81 13.62
CA ALA A 18 -6.82 -34.19 13.77
C ALA A 18 -8.02 -35.14 13.94
N PHE A 19 -8.04 -36.20 13.14
CA PHE A 19 -8.62 -37.49 13.50
C PHE A 19 -7.46 -38.50 13.61
N ALA A 20 -7.08 -38.84 14.84
CA ALA A 20 -6.16 -39.93 15.21
C ALA A 20 -7.03 -41.15 15.65
N PRO A 21 -6.56 -42.44 15.72
CA PRO A 21 -5.22 -42.84 16.16
C PRO A 21 -4.56 -44.10 15.51
N SER A 22 -3.23 -44.18 15.74
CA SER A 22 -2.30 -45.32 15.87
C SER A 22 -2.52 -46.67 15.15
N VAL A 23 -1.48 -47.19 14.48
CA VAL A 23 -0.68 -48.39 14.85
C VAL A 23 0.48 -48.52 13.84
N GLY A 24 1.65 -48.95 14.32
CA GLY A 24 2.90 -48.92 13.58
C GLY A 24 3.06 -49.94 12.46
N GLY A 25 4.22 -49.85 11.80
CA GLY A 25 4.78 -50.92 10.99
C GLY A 25 4.82 -50.67 9.49
N GLN A 26 6.04 -50.70 8.98
CA GLN A 26 6.45 -51.02 7.61
C GLN A 26 6.60 -49.88 6.58
N ARG A 27 7.80 -49.91 5.99
CA ARG A 27 8.25 -49.20 4.80
C ARG A 27 7.29 -49.41 3.62
N ALA A 28 6.96 -48.35 2.91
CA ALA A 28 6.54 -48.44 1.51
C ALA A 28 6.86 -47.15 0.74
N ALA A 29 7.56 -47.34 -0.38
CA ALA A 29 7.67 -46.54 -1.60
C ALA A 29 7.81 -45.01 -1.51
N SER A 30 8.98 -44.51 -1.91
CA SER A 30 9.18 -43.16 -2.43
C SER A 30 8.39 -43.00 -3.74
N THR A 31 7.22 -42.38 -3.68
CA THR A 31 6.49 -41.96 -4.87
C THR A 31 7.05 -40.60 -5.30
N SER A 32 7.82 -40.57 -6.39
CA SER A 32 8.25 -39.31 -7.01
C SER A 32 7.03 -38.61 -7.60
N LEU A 33 6.58 -37.53 -6.96
CA LEU A 33 5.65 -36.60 -7.57
C LEU A 33 6.43 -35.76 -8.58
N GLN A 34 6.39 -36.17 -9.86
CA GLN A 34 6.71 -35.26 -10.95
C GLN A 34 5.60 -34.22 -11.01
N SER A 35 5.83 -33.04 -10.45
CA SER A 35 5.01 -31.87 -10.72
C SER A 35 5.36 -31.39 -12.13
N THR A 36 4.54 -31.76 -13.11
CA THR A 36 4.57 -31.13 -14.43
C THR A 36 4.18 -29.67 -14.24
N VAL A 37 5.16 -28.77 -14.31
CA VAL A 37 4.88 -27.34 -14.44
C VAL A 37 4.33 -27.16 -15.85
N GLU A 38 3.00 -27.11 -15.99
CA GLU A 38 2.39 -26.66 -17.23
C GLU A 38 2.93 -25.25 -17.53
N SER A 39 3.66 -25.13 -18.63
CA SER A 39 4.15 -23.85 -19.13
C SER A 39 2.93 -22.98 -19.45
N VAL A 40 2.56 -22.09 -18.53
CA VAL A 40 1.54 -21.08 -18.78
C VAL A 40 2.02 -20.24 -19.97
N SER A 41 1.27 -20.25 -21.07
CA SER A 41 1.68 -19.52 -22.27
C SER A 41 1.75 -18.02 -21.97
N ALA A 42 2.74 -17.32 -22.53
CA ALA A 42 2.92 -15.89 -22.31
C ALA A 42 1.64 -15.08 -22.65
N THR A 43 0.84 -15.57 -23.59
CA THR A 43 -0.44 -14.98 -24.03
C THR A 43 -1.51 -15.05 -22.94
N ASP A 44 -1.58 -16.15 -22.21
CA ASP A 44 -2.54 -16.33 -21.10
C ASP A 44 -2.19 -15.49 -19.88
N PHE A 45 -0.89 -15.26 -19.66
CA PHE A 45 -0.41 -14.37 -18.61
C PHE A 45 -0.69 -12.90 -18.95
N ASN A 46 -0.36 -12.49 -20.18
CA ASN A 46 -0.56 -11.11 -20.63
C ASN A 46 -2.05 -10.71 -20.65
N SER A 47 -2.94 -11.59 -21.09
CA SER A 47 -4.39 -11.32 -21.08
C SER A 47 -4.97 -11.20 -19.66
N LYS A 48 -4.54 -12.06 -18.72
CA LYS A 48 -4.91 -11.93 -17.29
C LYS A 48 -4.39 -10.63 -16.70
N LEU A 49 -3.20 -10.21 -17.10
CA LEU A 49 -2.58 -8.99 -16.64
C LEU A 49 -3.32 -7.76 -17.19
N GLU A 50 -3.62 -7.72 -18.48
CA GLU A 50 -4.44 -6.65 -19.10
C GLU A 50 -5.81 -6.51 -18.41
N ALA A 51 -6.49 -7.63 -18.14
CA ALA A 51 -7.75 -7.62 -17.41
C ALA A 51 -7.61 -7.11 -15.97
N GLN A 52 -6.51 -7.44 -15.29
CA GLN A 52 -6.21 -6.89 -13.96
C GLN A 52 -5.91 -5.39 -14.01
N LEU A 53 -5.19 -4.92 -15.03
CA LEU A 53 -4.89 -3.52 -15.24
C LEU A 53 -6.15 -2.68 -15.48
N GLU A 54 -7.06 -3.16 -16.33
CA GLU A 54 -8.34 -2.51 -16.58
C GLU A 54 -9.22 -2.47 -15.32
N LYS A 55 -9.20 -3.55 -14.53
CA LYS A 55 -9.91 -3.62 -13.25
C LYS A 55 -9.35 -2.64 -12.20
N MET A 56 -8.02 -2.46 -12.16
CA MET A 56 -7.40 -1.48 -11.24
C MET A 56 -7.65 -0.04 -11.71
N ALA A 57 -7.57 0.23 -13.01
CA ALA A 57 -7.84 1.54 -13.57
C ALA A 57 -9.30 1.97 -13.34
N SER A 58 -10.25 1.06 -13.53
CA SER A 58 -11.67 1.31 -13.24
C SER A 58 -11.93 1.49 -11.73
N LYS A 59 -11.19 0.77 -10.87
CA LYS A 59 -11.28 0.95 -9.42
C LYS A 59 -10.75 2.32 -8.98
N ASP A 60 -9.59 2.74 -9.47
CA ASP A 60 -9.02 4.08 -9.22
C ASP A 60 -9.93 5.22 -9.74
N ALA A 61 -10.74 4.94 -10.77
CA ALA A 61 -11.75 5.86 -11.29
C ALA A 61 -13.03 5.93 -10.44
N SER A 62 -13.24 4.99 -9.51
CA SER A 62 -14.47 4.84 -8.72
C SER A 62 -14.20 5.04 -7.23
N SER A 63 -13.36 6.02 -6.86
CA SER A 63 -13.02 6.27 -5.46
C SER A 63 -14.26 6.61 -4.64
N THR A 64 -14.30 6.10 -3.41
CA THR A 64 -15.42 6.39 -2.49
C THR A 64 -15.40 7.86 -2.12
N ALA A 65 -16.55 8.55 -2.29
CA ALA A 65 -16.70 9.92 -1.86
C ALA A 65 -16.72 10.00 -0.32
N LEU A 66 -15.96 10.94 0.23
CA LEU A 66 -15.94 11.21 1.67
C LEU A 66 -16.69 12.51 1.95
N SER A 67 -17.59 12.47 2.93
CA SER A 67 -18.18 13.65 3.56
C SER A 67 -17.33 14.10 4.76
N LYS A 68 -17.65 15.24 5.36
CA LYS A 68 -16.93 15.76 6.53
C LYS A 68 -17.07 14.82 7.72
N GLU A 69 -18.22 14.18 7.86
CA GLU A 69 -18.55 13.26 8.94
C GLU A 69 -17.74 11.96 8.87
N ASP A 70 -17.26 11.59 7.68
CA ASP A 70 -16.44 10.39 7.47
C ASP A 70 -14.94 10.63 7.80
N ILE A 71 -14.53 11.89 7.95
CA ILE A 71 -13.14 12.25 8.23
C ILE A 71 -12.85 12.06 9.71
N LYS A 72 -12.13 10.98 10.02
CA LYS A 72 -11.62 10.74 11.37
C LYS A 72 -10.35 11.54 11.62
N VAL A 73 -10.46 12.62 12.38
CA VAL A 73 -9.32 13.45 12.81
C VAL A 73 -8.64 12.81 14.03
N ILE A 74 -7.34 12.60 13.94
CA ILE A 74 -6.49 12.09 15.03
C ILE A 74 -5.92 13.26 15.82
N PHE A 75 -5.51 14.32 15.12
CA PHE A 75 -4.91 15.51 15.72
C PHE A 75 -5.20 16.73 14.85
N GLU A 76 -5.46 17.87 15.48
CA GLU A 76 -5.67 19.16 14.82
C GLU A 76 -5.03 20.26 15.66
N ASP A 77 -4.26 21.13 15.00
CA ASP A 77 -3.81 22.40 15.57
C ASP A 77 -3.95 23.53 14.53
N GLU A 78 -3.33 24.68 14.82
CA GLU A 78 -3.33 25.85 13.93
C GLU A 78 -2.56 25.60 12.61
N HIS A 79 -1.61 24.69 12.62
CA HIS A 79 -0.62 24.51 11.55
C HIS A 79 -0.83 23.25 10.72
N ILE A 80 -1.32 22.16 11.33
CA ILE A 80 -1.48 20.85 10.71
C ILE A 80 -2.78 20.17 11.16
N ILE A 81 -3.24 19.24 10.32
CA ILE A 81 -4.33 18.31 10.60
C ILE A 81 -3.83 16.91 10.26
N VAL A 82 -4.07 15.98 11.15
CA VAL A 82 -3.73 14.57 11.00
C VAL A 82 -5.01 13.77 10.99
N VAL A 83 -5.21 13.00 9.93
CA VAL A 83 -6.43 12.22 9.72
C VAL A 83 -6.10 10.74 9.54
N ASP A 84 -7.05 9.90 9.94
CA ASP A 84 -7.04 8.47 9.68
C ASP A 84 -7.77 8.20 8.35
N LYS A 85 -7.02 7.89 7.31
CA LYS A 85 -7.56 7.64 5.97
C LYS A 85 -8.15 6.22 5.91
N PRO A 86 -9.41 6.05 5.46
CA PRO A 86 -9.95 4.73 5.16
C PRO A 86 -9.36 4.14 3.86
N ALA A 87 -9.37 2.81 3.75
CA ALA A 87 -9.01 2.12 2.51
C ALA A 87 -10.07 2.38 1.42
N GLY A 88 -9.67 2.34 0.14
CA GLY A 88 -10.58 2.56 -1.01
C GLY A 88 -10.82 4.03 -1.37
N VAL A 89 -10.11 4.95 -0.74
CA VAL A 89 -10.21 6.40 -1.00
C VAL A 89 -8.90 6.93 -1.59
N LEU A 90 -8.98 7.82 -2.57
CA LEU A 90 -7.79 8.51 -3.11
C LEU A 90 -7.29 9.56 -2.13
N CYS A 91 -5.98 9.64 -1.93
CA CYS A 91 -5.40 10.68 -1.08
C CYS A 91 -5.40 12.07 -1.75
N VAL A 92 -5.20 12.11 -3.07
CA VAL A 92 -5.08 13.30 -3.93
C VAL A 92 -5.91 13.04 -5.18
N PRO A 93 -6.60 14.04 -5.76
CA PRO A 93 -7.40 13.84 -6.96
C PRO A 93 -6.53 13.36 -8.13
N ASN A 94 -7.10 12.48 -8.95
CA ASN A 94 -6.50 12.08 -10.24
C ASN A 94 -6.98 13.00 -11.38
N LYS A 95 -6.52 12.75 -12.61
CA LYS A 95 -6.92 13.55 -13.78
C LYS A 95 -8.43 13.54 -14.08
N ALA A 96 -9.14 12.52 -13.62
CA ALA A 96 -10.58 12.38 -13.77
C ALA A 96 -11.37 13.09 -12.64
N ASN A 97 -10.68 13.88 -11.80
CA ASN A 97 -11.25 14.67 -10.71
C ASN A 97 -12.09 13.85 -9.72
N ASN A 98 -11.65 12.62 -9.46
CA ASN A 98 -12.34 11.71 -8.56
C ASN A 98 -12.29 12.19 -7.11
N PRO A 99 -13.28 11.82 -6.29
CA PRO A 99 -13.31 12.15 -4.87
C PRO A 99 -12.01 11.77 -4.16
N SER A 100 -11.49 12.68 -3.34
CA SER A 100 -10.22 12.48 -2.64
C SER A 100 -10.26 13.04 -1.24
N LEU A 101 -9.46 12.44 -0.36
CA LEU A 101 -9.28 12.87 1.02
C LEU A 101 -8.77 14.31 1.10
N SER A 102 -7.81 14.71 0.26
CA SER A 102 -7.30 16.10 0.27
C SER A 102 -8.39 17.12 -0.02
N GLN A 103 -9.32 16.81 -0.93
CA GLN A 103 -10.44 17.70 -1.22
C GLN A 103 -11.42 17.75 -0.06
N ALA A 104 -11.80 16.59 0.50
CA ALA A 104 -12.71 16.52 1.64
C ALA A 104 -12.16 17.26 2.87
N VAL A 105 -10.86 17.12 3.15
CA VAL A 105 -10.18 17.86 4.24
C VAL A 105 -10.14 19.36 3.94
N PHE A 106 -9.84 19.75 2.70
CA PHE A 106 -9.87 21.16 2.30
C PHE A 106 -11.26 21.78 2.46
N ASP A 107 -12.31 21.09 2.01
CA ASP A 107 -13.69 21.58 2.11
C ASP A 107 -14.14 21.69 3.58
N ALA A 108 -13.64 20.81 4.46
CA ALA A 108 -14.01 20.78 5.86
C ALA A 108 -13.25 21.78 6.76
N TYR A 109 -11.98 22.07 6.44
CA TYR A 109 -11.06 22.81 7.32
C TYR A 109 -10.32 24.00 6.67
N GLY A 110 -10.28 24.05 5.34
CA GLY A 110 -9.54 25.07 4.58
C GLY A 110 -8.03 25.07 4.81
N ASN A 111 -7.34 25.99 4.12
CA ASN A 111 -5.95 26.33 4.40
C ASN A 111 -5.66 27.81 4.07
N GLU A 112 -4.50 28.29 4.52
CA GLU A 112 -4.01 29.65 4.31
C GLU A 112 -3.96 30.03 2.81
N SER A 113 -3.48 29.10 1.98
CA SER A 113 -3.34 29.28 0.53
C SER A 113 -4.68 29.22 -0.25
N ASN A 114 -5.79 28.90 0.42
CA ASN A 114 -7.10 28.59 -0.17
C ASN A 114 -7.03 27.65 -1.39
N ARG A 115 -6.17 26.62 -1.30
CA ARG A 115 -5.92 25.64 -2.34
C ARG A 115 -5.65 24.26 -1.76
N ALA A 116 -6.45 23.26 -2.16
CA ALA A 116 -6.34 21.88 -1.70
C ALA A 116 -4.97 21.23 -2.01
N ASP A 117 -4.35 21.55 -3.14
CA ASP A 117 -3.01 21.03 -3.50
C ASP A 117 -1.91 21.57 -2.56
N LYS A 118 -2.15 22.69 -1.89
CA LYS A 118 -1.25 23.33 -0.91
C LYS A 118 -1.51 22.88 0.53
N MET A 119 -2.06 21.69 0.71
CA MET A 119 -2.18 21.04 2.02
C MET A 119 -1.43 19.70 2.08
N VAL A 120 -1.16 19.09 0.93
CA VAL A 120 -0.67 17.70 0.87
C VAL A 120 0.82 17.64 1.21
N VAL A 121 1.15 17.00 2.34
CA VAL A 121 2.54 16.76 2.75
C VAL A 121 3.05 15.43 2.20
N HIS A 122 2.24 14.38 2.31
CA HIS A 122 2.52 13.05 1.80
C HIS A 122 1.23 12.35 1.42
N ARG A 123 1.33 11.18 0.78
CA ARG A 123 0.17 10.40 0.35
C ARG A 123 0.30 8.93 0.70
N LEU A 124 -0.85 8.28 0.84
CA LEU A 124 -1.01 6.83 0.85
C LEU A 124 -1.65 6.37 -0.46
N GLY A 125 -1.53 5.08 -0.78
CA GLY A 125 -2.23 4.46 -1.90
C GLY A 125 -3.75 4.45 -1.70
N MET A 126 -4.52 4.19 -2.76
CA MET A 126 -5.99 4.14 -2.67
C MET A 126 -6.44 3.10 -1.64
N ASP A 127 -5.92 1.89 -1.76
CA ASP A 127 -6.26 0.74 -0.91
C ASP A 127 -5.50 0.70 0.43
N THR A 128 -4.63 1.68 0.70
CA THR A 128 -3.89 1.78 1.96
C THR A 128 -4.67 2.66 2.93
N SER A 129 -5.01 2.13 4.10
CA SER A 129 -5.53 2.91 5.22
C SER A 129 -4.41 3.49 6.08
N GLY A 130 -4.76 4.44 6.95
CA GLY A 130 -3.89 4.91 8.02
C GLY A 130 -3.61 6.41 7.96
N VAL A 131 -2.56 6.81 8.67
CA VAL A 131 -2.34 8.21 9.03
C VAL A 131 -1.85 9.06 7.86
N VAL A 132 -2.52 10.20 7.61
CA VAL A 132 -2.09 11.22 6.65
C VAL A 132 -2.05 12.59 7.31
N VAL A 133 -0.97 13.33 7.06
CA VAL A 133 -0.79 14.71 7.55
C VAL A 133 -1.08 15.71 6.44
N PHE A 134 -1.91 16.70 6.75
CA PHE A 134 -2.23 17.86 5.94
C PHE A 134 -1.75 19.14 6.63
N ALA A 135 -1.15 20.06 5.87
CA ALA A 135 -0.74 21.36 6.36
C ALA A 135 -1.85 22.40 6.17
N ARG A 136 -2.11 23.22 7.19
CA ARG A 136 -3.03 24.36 7.14
C ARG A 136 -2.34 25.67 6.76
N THR A 137 -1.05 25.81 7.09
CA THR A 137 -0.24 26.98 6.78
C THR A 137 0.87 26.66 5.77
N ASP A 138 1.27 27.67 4.99
CA ASP A 138 2.35 27.54 4.02
C ASP A 138 3.71 27.25 4.70
N ALA A 139 3.90 27.80 5.91
CA ALA A 139 5.07 27.55 6.74
C ALA A 139 5.12 26.07 7.18
N ALA A 140 4.00 25.53 7.67
CA ALA A 140 3.91 24.13 8.06
C ALA A 140 4.11 23.19 6.86
N LEU A 141 3.54 23.52 5.69
CA LEU A 141 3.74 22.73 4.47
C LEU A 141 5.22 22.64 4.10
N LYS A 142 5.95 23.77 4.12
CA LYS A 142 7.39 23.80 3.83
C LYS A 142 8.21 23.03 4.88
N GLY A 143 7.90 23.23 6.16
CA GLY A 143 8.58 22.54 7.26
C GLY A 143 8.40 21.02 7.19
N MET A 144 7.16 20.57 6.99
CA MET A 144 6.84 19.15 6.88
C MET A 144 7.45 18.53 5.63
N ASN A 145 7.38 19.18 4.47
CA ASN A 145 8.05 18.70 3.26
C ASN A 145 9.58 18.53 3.47
N THR A 146 10.19 19.45 4.22
CA THR A 146 11.61 19.37 4.58
C THR A 146 11.88 18.18 5.51
N ALA A 147 11.04 17.97 6.51
CA ALA A 147 11.15 16.83 7.43
C ALA A 147 11.02 15.47 6.69
N PHE A 148 10.05 15.36 5.78
CA PHE A 148 9.87 14.17 4.95
C PHE A 148 11.06 13.95 4.00
N ARG A 149 11.58 15.02 3.37
CA ARG A 149 12.75 14.95 2.50
C ARG A 149 13.99 14.49 3.25
N ASN A 150 14.19 15.01 4.47
CA ASN A 150 15.34 14.67 5.33
C ASN A 150 15.17 13.34 6.07
N ARG A 151 14.05 12.63 5.87
CA ARG A 151 13.71 11.37 6.55
C ARG A 151 13.74 11.47 8.10
N SER A 152 13.41 12.64 8.65
CA SER A 152 13.28 12.83 10.10
C SER A 152 11.92 12.36 10.64
N VAL A 153 10.98 12.05 9.75
CA VAL A 153 9.67 11.50 10.10
C VAL A 153 9.72 9.97 10.07
N THR A 154 9.39 9.34 11.19
CA THR A 154 9.23 7.89 11.30
C THR A 154 7.82 7.48 10.89
N ARG A 155 7.69 6.42 10.09
CA ARG A 155 6.41 5.85 9.68
C ARG A 155 6.45 4.35 9.89
N SER A 156 5.45 3.83 10.59
CA SER A 156 5.28 2.40 10.85
C SER A 156 4.02 1.93 10.12
N TYR A 157 4.10 0.73 9.54
CA TYR A 157 3.00 0.11 8.82
C TYR A 157 2.82 -1.31 9.35
N GLU A 158 1.57 -1.70 9.54
CA GLU A 158 1.19 -3.09 9.75
C GLU A 158 0.70 -3.67 8.43
N ALA A 159 1.13 -4.89 8.12
CA ALA A 159 0.77 -5.57 6.90
C ALA A 159 0.67 -7.08 7.13
N LEU A 160 -0.30 -7.70 6.49
CA LEU A 160 -0.38 -9.15 6.34
C LEU A 160 0.28 -9.54 5.02
N VAL A 161 1.20 -10.49 5.07
CA VAL A 161 1.96 -10.96 3.91
C VAL A 161 1.66 -12.44 3.62
N CYS A 162 1.77 -12.83 2.36
CA CYS A 162 1.67 -14.22 1.94
C CYS A 162 3.07 -14.84 1.87
N GLY A 163 3.26 -16.02 2.47
CA GLY A 163 4.53 -16.74 2.52
C GLY A 163 5.10 -16.81 3.94
N SER A 164 6.20 -17.54 4.11
CA SER A 164 6.95 -17.63 5.37
C SER A 164 8.15 -16.69 5.35
N ILE A 165 8.24 -15.81 6.34
CA ILE A 165 9.45 -15.03 6.61
C ILE A 165 10.22 -15.80 7.69
N GLU A 166 11.45 -16.21 7.40
CA GLU A 166 12.28 -16.95 8.37
C GLU A 166 12.86 -16.05 9.46
N GLU A 167 13.20 -14.81 9.10
CA GLU A 167 13.76 -13.81 10.01
C GLU A 167 12.67 -12.98 10.69
N ALA A 168 12.85 -12.66 11.98
CA ALA A 168 11.90 -11.83 12.72
C ALA A 168 11.95 -10.34 12.34
N GLU A 169 13.08 -9.88 11.80
CA GLU A 169 13.29 -8.53 11.31
C GLU A 169 14.29 -8.54 10.14
N GLY A 170 14.22 -7.52 9.29
CA GLY A 170 15.13 -7.39 8.15
C GLY A 170 15.00 -6.03 7.47
N VAL A 171 15.90 -5.76 6.51
CA VAL A 171 15.90 -4.50 5.75
C VAL A 171 15.86 -4.79 4.27
N ILE A 172 14.78 -4.36 3.61
CA ILE A 172 14.67 -4.37 2.16
C ILE A 172 15.23 -3.04 1.62
N ASN A 173 16.41 -3.09 1.00
CA ASN A 173 17.06 -1.93 0.40
C ASN A 173 17.35 -2.15 -1.08
N MET A 174 16.30 -2.08 -1.90
CA MET A 174 16.39 -2.23 -3.36
C MET A 174 15.87 -0.97 -4.06
N PRO A 175 16.50 -0.52 -5.16
CA PRO A 175 15.98 0.58 -5.96
C PRO A 175 14.68 0.16 -6.66
N LEU A 176 13.73 1.07 -6.78
CA LEU A 176 12.45 0.82 -7.45
C LEU A 176 12.34 1.68 -8.71
N MET A 177 11.74 1.13 -9.75
CA MET A 177 11.38 1.83 -10.98
C MET A 177 9.95 1.49 -11.40
N ARG A 178 9.38 2.30 -12.29
CA ARG A 178 8.10 1.94 -12.92
C ARG A 178 8.29 0.73 -13.81
N ASP A 179 7.33 -0.17 -13.80
CA ASP A 179 7.27 -1.23 -14.78
C ASP A 179 6.68 -0.69 -16.08
N ALA A 180 7.54 -0.52 -17.10
CA ALA A 180 7.11 -0.03 -18.40
C ALA A 180 6.33 -1.07 -19.21
N ALA A 181 6.55 -2.37 -18.95
CA ALA A 181 5.80 -3.44 -19.58
C ALA A 181 4.40 -3.55 -18.96
N TYR A 182 4.30 -3.29 -17.66
CA TYR A 182 3.06 -3.43 -16.91
C TYR A 182 2.72 -2.20 -16.04
N PRO A 183 2.39 -1.03 -16.62
CA PRO A 183 1.84 0.08 -15.85
C PRO A 183 0.50 -0.33 -15.21
N PRO A 184 0.21 -0.04 -13.92
CA PRO A 184 0.86 0.93 -13.03
C PRO A 184 1.87 0.32 -12.03
N TYR A 185 2.33 -0.91 -12.26
CA TYR A 185 3.17 -1.62 -11.30
C TYR A 185 4.55 -0.97 -11.15
N MET A 186 5.16 -1.22 -10.00
CA MET A 186 6.54 -0.89 -9.69
C MET A 186 7.35 -2.19 -9.64
N ARG A 187 8.59 -2.14 -10.10
CA ARG A 187 9.52 -3.27 -10.07
C ARG A 187 10.84 -2.85 -9.46
N VAL A 188 11.64 -3.84 -9.03
CA VAL A 188 13.03 -3.60 -8.65
C VAL A 188 13.80 -3.17 -9.90
N SER A 189 14.55 -2.07 -9.76
CA SER A 189 15.45 -1.61 -10.81
C SER A 189 16.68 -2.52 -10.82
N THR A 190 16.91 -3.20 -11.94
CA THR A 190 18.15 -3.94 -12.21
C THR A 190 19.06 -3.08 -13.08
N ASP A 191 20.36 -3.37 -13.06
CA ASP A 191 21.38 -2.57 -13.76
C ASP A 191 21.10 -2.43 -15.27
N ASP A 192 20.53 -3.47 -15.90
CA ASP A 192 20.16 -3.46 -17.33
C ASP A 192 19.15 -2.37 -17.72
N HIS A 193 18.37 -1.88 -16.75
CA HIS A 193 17.31 -0.89 -16.96
C HIS A 193 17.71 0.52 -16.49
N GLN A 194 18.91 0.69 -15.94
CA GLN A 194 19.49 1.98 -15.55
C GLN A 194 20.30 2.54 -16.71
N GLN A 195 19.63 2.98 -17.79
CA GLN A 195 20.25 3.77 -18.87
C GLN A 195 20.01 5.26 -18.66
#